data_AF-X1K5A3-F1
#
_entry.id   AF-X1K5A3-F1
#
_cell.length_a   1.000
_cell.length_b   1.000
_cell.length_c   1.000
_cell.angle_alpha   90.00
_cell.angle_beta   90.00
_cell.angle_gamma   90.00
#
_symmetry.space_group_name_H-M   'P 1'
#
loop_
_entity.id
_entity.type
_entity.pdbx_description
1 polymer ?
#
loop_
_entity_poly.entity_id
_entity_poly.type
_entity_poly.pdbx_seq_one_letter_code
_entity_poly.pdbx_strand_id
1 'polypeptide(L)'
;RWIIRTYRENYDIRIDYAVFSFDEYYYAQQSYQQRYQDEVASMLWGAENKAFASTWWGDDNNIIFDFGENRENVVFDMKVGNVYLATDENIRYLDAYTAFVVDAQGDFIESYGFQPHLNPDIQETLVININEGGNVMSARLISSATQLIGSIEVSAPVGVRVFQGDLENIDYLKVVFTSSNNLVNILEIIHENMP
;
A
#
# COMPACT_ATOMS: atom_id res chain seq x y z
N ARG A 1 -19.99 -28.47 -10.18
CA ARG A 1 -19.44 -29.64 -10.92
C ARG A 1 -18.54 -29.08 -12.01
N TRP A 2 -17.25 -29.40 -11.93
CA TRP A 2 -16.19 -28.85 -12.77
C TRP A 2 -16.21 -29.46 -14.18
N ILE A 3 -15.98 -28.65 -15.21
CA ILE A 3 -15.48 -29.13 -16.50
C ILE A 3 -14.34 -28.19 -16.88
N ILE A 4 -13.11 -28.59 -16.59
CA ILE A 4 -11.91 -27.94 -17.11
C ILE A 4 -11.53 -28.70 -18.38
N ARG A 5 -11.52 -28.02 -19.52
CA ARG A 5 -10.96 -28.54 -20.78
C ARG A 5 -9.56 -27.96 -20.93
N THR A 6 -8.54 -28.79 -20.80
CA THR A 6 -7.20 -28.45 -21.25
C THR A 6 -7.17 -28.55 -22.78
N TYR A 7 -6.57 -27.57 -23.45
CA TYR A 7 -6.34 -27.61 -24.89
C TYR A 7 -4.89 -28.03 -25.11
N ARG A 8 -4.69 -29.08 -25.90
CA ARG A 8 -3.39 -29.45 -26.44
C ARG A 8 -3.40 -28.98 -27.89
N GLU A 9 -2.68 -27.91 -28.20
CA GLU A 9 -2.41 -27.62 -29.61
C GLU A 9 -1.31 -28.58 -30.11
N ASN A 10 -1.55 -29.19 -31.27
CA ASN A 10 -0.73 -30.24 -31.89
C ASN A 10 0.62 -29.74 -32.45
N TYR A 11 1.22 -28.70 -31.88
CA TYR A 11 2.44 -28.06 -32.40
C TYR A 11 3.71 -28.40 -31.62
N ASP A 12 3.73 -29.46 -30.79
CA ASP A 12 4.87 -29.82 -29.93
C ASP A 12 5.35 -28.69 -28.99
N ILE A 13 4.55 -27.63 -28.82
CA ILE A 13 4.79 -26.55 -27.86
C ILE A 13 3.90 -26.78 -26.65
N ARG A 14 4.54 -27.00 -25.50
CA ARG A 14 3.88 -27.02 -24.20
C ARG A 14 3.58 -25.57 -23.80
N ILE A 15 2.34 -25.14 -23.97
CA ILE A 15 1.87 -23.84 -23.49
C ILE A 15 1.15 -24.09 -22.16
N ASP A 16 1.86 -23.88 -21.05
CA ASP A 16 1.29 -23.94 -19.71
C ASP A 16 0.68 -22.55 -19.39
N TYR A 17 -0.59 -22.33 -19.69
CA TYR A 17 -1.30 -21.09 -19.33
C TYR A 17 -1.97 -21.21 -17.96
N ALA A 18 -1.88 -20.15 -17.16
CA ALA A 18 -2.69 -19.97 -15.96
C ALA A 18 -4.07 -19.41 -16.38
N VAL A 19 -5.16 -20.14 -16.12
CA VAL A 19 -6.52 -19.62 -16.30
C VAL A 19 -7.11 -19.41 -14.92
N PHE A 20 -7.15 -18.16 -14.50
CA PHE A 20 -7.99 -17.73 -13.39
C PHE A 20 -9.42 -17.59 -13.91
N SER A 21 -10.41 -18.07 -13.15
CA SER A 21 -11.73 -17.44 -13.26
C SER A 21 -11.61 -15.96 -12.86
N PHE A 22 -12.52 -15.12 -13.37
CA PHE A 22 -12.55 -13.70 -13.01
C PHE A 22 -12.51 -13.50 -11.49
N ASP A 23 -13.25 -14.33 -10.74
CA ASP A 23 -13.32 -14.27 -9.28
C ASP A 23 -11.97 -14.62 -8.63
N GLU A 24 -11.27 -15.66 -9.10
CA GLU A 24 -9.97 -16.06 -8.55
C GLU A 24 -8.89 -15.01 -8.81
N TYR A 25 -8.87 -14.41 -10.00
CA TYR A 25 -7.98 -13.28 -10.29
C TYR A 25 -8.30 -12.09 -9.39
N TYR A 26 -9.59 -11.77 -9.25
CA TYR A 26 -10.06 -10.69 -8.41
C TYR A 26 -9.64 -10.87 -6.94
N TYR A 27 -9.85 -12.05 -6.34
CA TYR A 27 -9.45 -12.31 -4.96
C TYR A 27 -7.93 -12.32 -4.75
N ALA A 28 -7.16 -12.81 -5.73
CA ALA A 28 -5.70 -12.75 -5.68
C ALA A 28 -5.19 -11.31 -5.75
N GLN A 29 -5.77 -10.50 -6.64
CA GLN A 29 -5.47 -9.07 -6.75
C GLN A 29 -5.83 -8.30 -5.47
N GLN A 30 -7.00 -8.59 -4.87
CA GLN A 30 -7.42 -7.99 -3.60
C GLN A 30 -6.46 -8.33 -2.45
N SER A 31 -6.08 -9.60 -2.32
CA SER A 31 -5.13 -10.04 -1.30
C SER A 31 -3.76 -9.38 -1.45
N TYR A 32 -3.32 -9.19 -2.70
CA TYR A 32 -2.08 -8.48 -3.03
C TYR A 32 -2.16 -6.99 -2.66
N GLN A 33 -3.25 -6.32 -3.03
CA GLN A 33 -3.48 -4.92 -2.69
C GLN A 33 -3.56 -4.71 -1.18
N GLN A 34 -4.20 -5.63 -0.46
CA GLN A 34 -4.24 -5.60 1.01
C GLN A 34 -2.83 -5.70 1.61
N ARG A 35 -2.01 -6.65 1.14
CA ARG A 35 -0.64 -6.80 1.63
C ARG A 35 0.21 -5.55 1.38
N TYR A 36 0.08 -4.95 0.21
CA TYR A 36 0.72 -3.68 -0.10
C TYR A 36 0.28 -2.58 0.87
N GLN A 37 -1.02 -2.47 1.16
CA GLN A 37 -1.54 -1.51 2.11
C GLN A 37 -1.03 -1.76 3.54
N ASP A 38 -0.97 -3.01 3.98
CA ASP A 38 -0.47 -3.38 5.31
C ASP A 38 1.01 -3.05 5.47
N GLU A 39 1.84 -3.31 4.45
CA GLU A 39 3.27 -2.96 4.44
C GLU A 39 3.48 -1.45 4.46
N VAL A 40 2.72 -0.70 3.65
CA VAL A 40 2.72 0.78 3.67
C VAL A 40 2.32 1.31 5.04
N ALA A 41 1.22 0.80 5.61
CA ALA A 41 0.73 1.20 6.92
C ALA A 41 1.76 0.93 8.01
N SER A 42 2.39 -0.24 8.01
CA SER A 42 3.43 -0.62 8.97
C SER A 42 4.64 0.34 8.90
N MET A 43 5.10 0.66 7.69
CA MET A 43 6.20 1.59 7.47
C MET A 43 5.88 3.00 7.97
N LEU A 44 4.69 3.51 7.65
CA LEU A 44 4.24 4.84 8.08
C LEU A 44 3.99 4.91 9.60
N TRP A 45 3.48 3.81 10.19
CA TRP A 45 3.24 3.71 11.63
C TRP A 45 4.55 3.68 12.43
N GLY A 46 5.56 2.97 11.93
CA GLY A 46 6.88 2.83 12.56
C GLY A 46 7.90 3.93 12.22
N ALA A 47 7.55 4.88 11.35
CA ALA A 47 8.46 5.94 10.91
C ALA A 47 8.89 6.86 12.06
N GLU A 48 10.13 7.36 11.99
CA GLU A 48 10.66 8.31 12.95
C GLU A 48 9.93 9.67 12.86
N ASN A 49 9.53 10.18 14.01
CA ASN A 49 8.80 11.44 14.11
C ASN A 49 9.76 12.62 14.03
N LYS A 50 9.52 13.55 13.10
CA LYS A 50 10.24 14.82 13.00
C LYS A 50 9.64 15.88 13.91
N ALA A 51 8.31 15.92 14.01
CA ALA A 51 7.59 16.87 14.84
C ALA A 51 6.22 16.32 15.23
N PHE A 52 5.67 16.83 16.33
CA PHE A 52 4.30 16.57 16.77
C PHE A 52 3.51 17.88 16.77
N ALA A 53 2.25 17.82 16.34
CA ALA A 53 1.39 18.98 16.38
C ALA A 53 1.15 19.36 17.85
N SER A 54 1.38 20.63 18.17
CA SER A 54 1.08 21.20 19.48
C SER A 54 -0.42 21.42 19.63
N THR A 55 -1.08 21.86 18.55
CA THR A 55 -2.51 22.15 18.47
C THR A 55 -3.02 21.92 17.04
N TRP A 56 -4.34 21.79 16.91
CA TRP A 56 -5.02 21.78 15.63
C TRP A 56 -6.41 22.41 15.76
N TRP A 57 -6.86 23.01 14.66
CA TRP A 57 -8.19 23.61 14.52
C TRP A 57 -8.63 23.52 13.07
N GLY A 58 -9.90 23.75 12.78
CA GLY A 58 -10.37 23.60 11.41
C GLY A 58 -11.85 23.86 11.26
N ASP A 59 -12.30 23.65 10.03
CA ASP A 59 -13.70 23.65 9.63
C ASP A 59 -14.03 22.34 8.91
N ASP A 60 -15.21 22.26 8.29
CA ASP A 60 -15.68 21.07 7.58
C ASP A 60 -14.81 20.67 6.36
N ASN A 61 -13.90 21.55 5.91
CA ASN A 61 -13.10 21.34 4.70
C ASN A 61 -11.61 21.24 4.98
N ASN A 62 -11.12 21.89 6.04
CA ASN A 62 -9.70 21.98 6.32
C ASN A 62 -9.40 21.73 7.79
N ILE A 63 -8.31 21.02 8.04
CA ILE A 63 -7.70 20.93 9.37
C ILE A 63 -6.33 21.59 9.30
N ILE A 64 -6.10 22.54 10.20
CA ILE A 64 -4.87 23.31 10.32
C ILE A 64 -4.15 22.80 11.58
N PHE A 65 -2.88 22.47 11.41
CA PHE A 65 -2.00 21.94 12.43
C PHE A 65 -0.85 22.92 12.67
N ASP A 66 -0.60 23.19 13.95
CA ASP A 66 0.58 23.92 14.39
C ASP A 66 1.62 22.91 14.92
N PHE A 67 2.73 22.77 14.20
CA PHE A 67 3.88 21.95 14.60
C PHE A 67 5.00 22.78 15.27
N GLY A 68 4.77 24.08 15.46
CA GLY A 68 5.75 25.06 15.89
C GLY A 68 6.81 25.35 14.84
N GLU A 69 7.76 26.21 15.20
CA GLU A 69 8.84 26.67 14.32
C GLU A 69 8.30 27.19 12.97
N ASN A 70 8.95 26.87 11.85
CA ASN A 70 8.51 27.28 10.50
C ASN A 70 7.34 26.41 9.96
N ARG A 71 6.48 25.86 10.84
CA ARG A 71 5.40 24.91 10.51
C ARG A 71 4.10 25.16 11.28
N GLU A 72 3.79 26.43 11.55
CA GLU A 72 2.63 26.85 12.35
C GLU A 72 1.28 26.72 11.63
N ASN A 73 1.29 26.58 10.29
CA ASN A 73 0.09 26.58 9.45
C ASN A 73 0.09 25.43 8.43
N VAL A 74 0.29 24.19 8.89
CA VAL A 74 0.17 23.02 8.01
C VAL A 74 -1.30 22.68 7.83
N VAL A 75 -1.82 22.84 6.63
CA VAL A 75 -3.21 22.63 6.26
C VAL A 75 -3.38 21.28 5.58
N PHE A 76 -4.30 20.47 6.10
CA PHE A 76 -4.86 19.32 5.42
C PHE A 76 -6.21 19.71 4.82
N ASP A 77 -6.29 19.75 3.49
CA ASP A 77 -7.52 19.96 2.73
C ASP A 77 -8.23 18.63 2.53
N MET A 78 -9.31 18.44 3.27
CA MET A 78 -10.09 17.21 3.31
C MET A 78 -10.87 16.96 2.02
N LYS A 79 -11.12 17.99 1.19
CA LYS A 79 -11.88 17.84 -0.05
C LYS A 79 -11.06 17.20 -1.16
N VAL A 80 -9.81 17.61 -1.28
CA VAL A 80 -8.92 17.15 -2.35
C VAL A 80 -7.86 16.19 -1.86
N GLY A 81 -7.70 16.01 -0.55
CA GLY A 81 -6.70 15.12 0.03
C GLY A 81 -5.27 15.67 -0.12
N ASN A 82 -5.11 16.99 -0.10
CA ASN A 82 -3.79 17.62 -0.18
C ASN A 82 -3.35 18.12 1.19
N VAL A 83 -2.04 18.14 1.40
CA VAL A 83 -1.44 18.76 2.57
C VAL A 83 -0.40 19.78 2.14
N TYR A 84 -0.42 20.95 2.78
CA TYR A 84 0.48 22.04 2.45
C TYR A 84 0.74 22.95 3.64
N LEU A 85 1.90 23.60 3.66
CA LEU A 85 2.18 24.72 4.54
C LEU A 85 1.67 26.01 3.90
N ALA A 86 0.73 26.68 4.58
CA ALA A 86 0.29 28.00 4.20
C ALA A 86 1.20 29.07 4.84
N THR A 87 1.73 29.97 4.04
CA THR A 87 2.47 31.15 4.51
C THR A 87 1.82 32.41 3.96
N ASP A 88 2.21 33.57 4.48
CA ASP A 88 1.70 34.87 4.01
C ASP A 88 2.04 35.14 2.53
N GLU A 89 3.08 34.49 2.00
CA GLU A 89 3.60 34.74 0.65
C GLU A 89 3.21 33.66 -0.37
N ASN A 90 3.10 32.40 0.07
CA ASN A 90 2.79 31.26 -0.80
C ASN A 90 2.27 30.02 -0.06
N ILE A 91 1.79 29.06 -0.85
CA ILE A 91 1.48 27.69 -0.43
C ILE A 91 2.65 26.80 -0.83
N ARG A 92 3.07 25.91 0.08
CA ARG A 92 4.13 24.92 -0.16
C ARG A 92 3.61 23.52 0.13
N TYR A 93 3.50 22.67 -0.88
CA TYR A 93 2.95 21.32 -0.73
C TYR A 93 3.89 20.39 0.02
N LEU A 94 3.34 19.60 0.94
CA LEU A 94 4.03 18.50 1.59
C LEU A 94 4.02 17.27 0.67
N ASP A 95 4.89 16.29 0.97
CA ASP A 95 5.07 15.08 0.19
C ASP A 95 3.79 14.26 0.11
N ALA A 96 3.15 14.01 1.25
CA ALA A 96 1.97 13.17 1.30
C ALA A 96 1.20 13.36 2.60
N TYR A 97 0.00 12.79 2.66
CA TYR A 97 -0.69 12.54 3.92
C TYR A 97 -1.12 11.08 4.05
N THR A 98 -1.28 10.64 5.30
CA THR A 98 -1.98 9.42 5.69
C THR A 98 -2.74 9.66 6.99
N ALA A 99 -3.81 8.89 7.22
CA ALA A 99 -4.51 8.89 8.49
C ALA A 99 -4.61 7.47 9.08
N PHE A 100 -4.54 7.37 10.40
CA PHE A 100 -4.71 6.13 11.14
C PHE A 100 -5.89 6.25 12.09
N VAL A 101 -6.77 5.25 12.10
CA VAL A 101 -7.75 5.10 13.17
C VAL A 101 -7.06 4.44 14.34
N VAL A 102 -7.18 5.05 15.51
CA VAL A 102 -6.65 4.55 16.76
C VAL A 102 -7.75 4.39 17.79
N ASP A 103 -7.55 3.43 18.70
CA ASP A 103 -8.46 3.24 19.84
C ASP A 103 -8.25 4.31 20.94
N ALA A 104 -8.98 4.17 22.05
CA ALA A 104 -8.89 5.08 23.18
C ALA A 104 -7.54 5.02 23.91
N GLN A 105 -6.74 3.96 23.70
CA GLN A 105 -5.40 3.78 24.24
C GLN A 105 -4.33 4.32 23.29
N GLY A 106 -4.70 4.63 22.04
CA GLY A 106 -3.80 5.08 20.98
C GLY A 106 -3.23 3.94 20.14
N ASP A 107 -3.77 2.73 20.29
CA ASP A 107 -3.34 1.57 19.51
C ASP A 107 -3.97 1.61 18.10
N PHE A 108 -3.19 1.18 17.11
CA PHE A 108 -3.59 1.14 15.70
C PHE A 108 -4.76 0.17 15.47
N ILE A 109 -5.81 0.65 14.80
CA ILE A 109 -6.95 -0.14 14.33
C ILE A 109 -6.86 -0.36 12.81
N GLU A 110 -6.80 0.73 12.05
CA GLU A 110 -6.75 0.70 10.59
C GLU A 110 -6.09 1.96 10.02
N SER A 111 -5.71 1.92 8.73
CA SER A 111 -5.15 3.06 8.01
C SER A 111 -6.05 3.52 6.86
N TYR A 112 -6.22 4.82 6.73
CA TYR A 112 -6.83 5.47 5.57
C TYR A 112 -5.75 5.99 4.62
N GLY A 113 -5.38 5.12 3.67
CA GLY A 113 -4.63 5.45 2.47
C GLY A 113 -3.30 6.18 2.65
N PHE A 114 -2.59 6.33 1.55
CA PHE A 114 -1.41 7.18 1.44
C PHE A 114 -1.58 7.99 0.17
N GLN A 115 -1.65 9.31 0.30
CA GLN A 115 -1.92 10.19 -0.83
C GLN A 115 -0.68 11.07 -1.09
N PRO A 116 0.18 10.67 -2.05
CA PRO A 116 1.35 11.45 -2.42
C PRO A 116 0.97 12.63 -3.31
N HIS A 117 1.68 13.74 -3.10
CA HIS A 117 1.70 14.89 -4.00
C HIS A 117 2.76 14.67 -5.08
N LEU A 118 2.42 14.97 -6.34
CA LEU A 118 3.30 14.68 -7.49
C LEU A 118 4.62 15.49 -7.47
N ASN A 119 4.56 16.73 -7.00
CA ASN A 119 5.70 17.64 -6.95
C ASN A 119 5.69 18.41 -5.62
N PRO A 120 6.16 17.82 -4.51
CA PRO A 120 6.13 18.46 -3.21
C PRO A 120 7.28 19.46 -3.02
N ASP A 121 6.96 20.60 -2.41
CA ASP A 121 7.91 21.65 -2.01
C ASP A 121 8.62 21.33 -0.69
N ILE A 122 8.02 20.45 0.12
CA ILE A 122 8.49 20.05 1.44
C ILE A 122 8.50 18.52 1.49
N GLN A 123 9.68 17.94 1.73
CA GLN A 123 9.91 16.50 1.77
C GLN A 123 9.50 15.89 3.13
N GLU A 124 8.24 16.10 3.51
CA GLU A 124 7.65 15.63 4.76
C GLU A 124 6.25 15.09 4.51
N THR A 125 5.89 14.02 5.22
CA THR A 125 4.56 13.40 5.17
C THR A 125 3.81 13.72 6.45
N LEU A 126 2.55 14.14 6.34
CA LEU A 126 1.65 14.32 7.46
C LEU A 126 0.99 13.00 7.84
N VAL A 127 1.11 12.61 9.10
CA VAL A 127 0.43 11.45 9.68
C VAL A 127 -0.57 11.94 10.72
N ILE A 128 -1.86 11.63 10.52
CA ILE A 128 -2.95 12.06 11.40
C ILE A 128 -3.52 10.82 12.10
N ASN A 129 -3.52 10.79 13.43
CA ASN A 129 -4.25 9.78 14.18
C ASN A 129 -5.63 10.32 14.52
N ILE A 130 -6.67 9.58 14.15
CA ILE A 130 -8.08 9.90 14.40
C ILE A 130 -8.73 8.79 15.22
N ASN A 131 -9.77 9.11 15.99
CA ASN A 131 -10.59 8.08 16.62
C ASN A 131 -11.66 7.53 15.65
N GLU A 132 -12.38 6.48 16.07
CA GLU A 132 -13.49 5.89 15.29
C GLU A 132 -14.58 6.92 14.92
N GLY A 133 -14.72 7.99 15.69
CA GLY A 133 -15.64 9.11 15.39
C GLY A 133 -15.10 10.13 14.38
N GLY A 134 -13.92 9.91 13.81
CA GLY A 134 -13.27 10.79 12.84
C GLY A 134 -12.60 12.03 13.45
N ASN A 135 -12.52 12.13 14.78
CA ASN A 135 -11.89 13.28 15.43
C ASN A 135 -10.38 13.07 15.52
N VAL A 136 -9.62 14.13 15.21
CA VAL A 136 -8.16 14.14 15.38
C VAL A 136 -7.80 13.96 16.85
N MET A 137 -6.94 12.98 17.10
CA MET A 137 -6.37 12.65 18.41
C MET A 137 -4.92 13.14 18.54
N SER A 138 -4.16 13.06 17.44
CA SER A 138 -2.81 13.60 17.33
C SER A 138 -2.40 13.73 15.87
N ALA A 139 -1.38 14.53 15.59
CA ALA A 139 -0.74 14.57 14.28
C ALA A 139 0.78 14.69 14.44
N ARG A 140 1.50 14.11 13.48
CA ARG A 140 2.96 14.10 13.45
C ARG A 140 3.46 14.24 12.03
N LEU A 141 4.65 14.82 11.89
CA LEU A 141 5.37 14.89 10.63
C LEU A 141 6.47 13.83 10.62
N ILE A 142 6.61 13.14 9.50
CA ILE A 142 7.69 12.20 9.24
C ILE A 142 8.45 12.64 7.98
N SER A 143 9.61 12.04 7.72
CA SER A 143 10.31 12.24 6.44
C SER A 143 9.45 11.77 5.27
N SER A 144 9.68 12.35 4.07
CA SER A 144 8.99 11.92 2.85
C SER A 144 8.92 10.40 2.73
N ALA A 145 7.70 9.88 2.63
CA ALA A 145 7.44 8.46 2.52
C ALA A 145 7.21 8.01 1.08
N THR A 146 6.96 8.92 0.13
CA THR A 146 6.63 8.56 -1.27
C THR A 146 7.73 7.74 -1.94
N GLN A 147 9.00 8.13 -1.79
CA GLN A 147 10.12 7.38 -2.38
C GLN A 147 10.30 6.02 -1.71
N LEU A 148 10.15 5.95 -0.38
CA LEU A 148 10.30 4.73 0.39
C LEU A 148 9.18 3.74 0.05
N ILE A 149 7.94 4.21 -0.04
CA ILE A 149 6.78 3.41 -0.45
C ILE A 149 6.90 2.96 -1.91
N GLY A 150 7.40 3.82 -2.80
CA GLY A 150 7.67 3.47 -4.19
C GLY A 150 8.74 2.38 -4.37
N SER A 151 9.53 2.09 -3.34
CA SER A 151 10.50 0.99 -3.32
C SER A 151 9.95 -0.33 -2.78
N ILE A 152 8.69 -0.36 -2.33
CA ILE A 152 8.07 -1.60 -1.86
C ILE A 152 7.83 -2.53 -3.05
N GLU A 153 8.63 -3.58 -3.13
CA GLU A 153 8.43 -4.68 -4.06
C GLU A 153 7.42 -5.67 -3.48
N VAL A 154 6.13 -5.39 -3.65
CA VAL A 154 5.14 -6.46 -3.51
C VAL A 154 5.10 -7.17 -4.85
N SER A 155 5.48 -8.44 -4.89
CA SER A 155 5.33 -9.25 -6.09
C SER A 155 3.90 -9.78 -6.16
N ALA A 156 3.23 -9.62 -7.31
CA ALA A 156 1.91 -10.20 -7.53
C ALA A 156 2.03 -11.73 -7.38
N PRO A 157 1.29 -12.38 -6.46
CA PRO A 157 1.31 -13.83 -6.39
C PRO A 157 0.62 -14.38 -7.64
N VAL A 158 1.41 -14.84 -8.61
CA VAL A 158 0.89 -15.54 -9.77
C VAL A 158 0.68 -16.99 -9.36
N GLY A 159 -0.55 -17.32 -8.95
CA GLY A 159 -0.96 -18.70 -8.70
C GLY A 159 -1.09 -19.48 -10.02
N VAL A 160 -0.16 -20.39 -10.31
CA VAL A 160 -0.28 -21.33 -11.44
C VAL A 160 -0.75 -22.68 -10.93
N ARG A 161 -1.89 -23.16 -11.44
CA ARG A 161 -2.33 -24.53 -11.19
C ARG A 161 -1.56 -25.50 -12.09
N VAL A 162 -0.51 -26.09 -11.53
CA VAL A 162 0.26 -27.13 -12.20
C VAL A 162 -0.42 -28.48 -11.92
N PHE A 163 -1.04 -29.07 -12.95
CA PHE A 163 -1.52 -30.45 -12.86
C PHE A 163 -0.32 -31.38 -12.99
N GLN A 164 0.11 -31.98 -11.88
CA GLN A 164 1.05 -33.11 -11.83
C GLN A 164 2.22 -32.97 -12.83
N GLY A 165 3.18 -32.12 -12.49
CA GLY A 165 4.41 -32.00 -13.25
C GLY A 165 5.51 -31.53 -12.34
N ASP A 166 6.68 -32.12 -12.52
CA ASP A 166 7.90 -31.70 -11.86
C ASP A 166 8.25 -30.28 -12.31
N LEU A 167 8.24 -29.34 -11.37
CA LEU A 167 8.62 -27.94 -11.61
C LEU A 167 10.14 -27.74 -11.55
N GLU A 168 10.91 -28.79 -11.23
CA GLU A 168 12.37 -28.75 -11.12
C GLU A 168 13.10 -28.29 -12.40
N ASN A 169 12.40 -28.20 -13.54
CA ASN A 169 12.97 -27.80 -14.84
C ASN A 169 12.44 -26.45 -15.39
N ILE A 170 11.83 -25.60 -14.55
CA ILE A 170 11.40 -24.26 -14.97
C ILE A 170 12.13 -23.22 -14.12
N ASP A 171 13.29 -22.77 -14.62
CA ASP A 171 14.26 -21.95 -13.88
C ASP A 171 13.72 -20.55 -13.49
N TYR A 172 12.64 -20.10 -14.14
CA TYR A 172 11.97 -18.83 -13.82
C TYR A 172 10.77 -18.97 -12.88
N LEU A 173 10.46 -20.17 -12.37
CA LEU A 173 9.35 -20.39 -11.43
C LEU A 173 9.85 -21.01 -10.13
N LYS A 174 9.50 -20.42 -9.00
CA LYS A 174 9.83 -20.92 -7.66
C LYS A 174 8.58 -21.17 -6.84
N VAL A 175 8.41 -22.38 -6.31
CA VAL A 175 7.30 -22.66 -5.39
C VAL A 175 7.53 -21.91 -4.07
N VAL A 176 6.59 -21.04 -3.70
CA VAL A 176 6.64 -20.27 -2.45
C VAL A 176 5.60 -20.73 -1.42
N PHE A 177 4.58 -21.47 -1.85
CA PHE A 177 3.62 -22.09 -0.95
C PHE A 177 3.02 -23.33 -1.59
N THR A 178 2.76 -24.35 -0.76
CA THR A 178 1.96 -25.53 -1.11
C THR A 178 0.89 -25.70 -0.06
N SER A 179 -0.38 -25.80 -0.47
CA SER A 179 -1.48 -26.05 0.46
C SER A 179 -1.31 -27.40 1.17
N SER A 180 -1.85 -27.52 2.38
CA SER A 180 -1.73 -28.74 3.21
C SER A 180 -2.28 -30.03 2.57
N ASN A 181 -3.11 -29.89 1.53
CA ASN A 181 -3.64 -30.99 0.74
C ASN A 181 -2.92 -31.21 -0.60
N ASN A 182 -1.81 -30.50 -0.85
CA ASN A 182 -1.00 -30.55 -2.07
C ASN A 182 -1.75 -30.23 -3.37
N LEU A 183 -2.91 -29.55 -3.28
CA LEU A 183 -3.74 -29.22 -4.45
C LEU A 183 -3.44 -27.84 -5.03
N VAL A 184 -2.83 -26.95 -4.25
CA VAL A 184 -2.53 -25.57 -4.63
C VAL A 184 -1.06 -25.32 -4.41
N ASN A 185 -0.36 -24.89 -5.47
CA ASN A 185 0.96 -24.30 -5.37
C ASN A 185 0.84 -22.81 -5.72
N ILE A 186 1.49 -21.95 -4.94
CA ILE A 186 1.74 -20.55 -5.31
C ILE A 186 3.18 -20.48 -5.79
N LEU A 187 3.38 -19.90 -6.97
CA LEU A 187 4.68 -19.74 -7.59
C LEU A 187 5.07 -18.26 -7.58
N GLU A 188 6.35 -18.00 -7.31
CA GLU A 188 7.03 -16.73 -7.55
C GLU A 188 7.70 -16.81 -8.92
N ILE A 189 7.62 -15.72 -9.70
CA ILE A 189 8.30 -15.62 -11.00
C ILE A 189 9.68 -14.99 -10.76
N ILE A 190 10.74 -15.70 -11.12
CA ILE A 190 12.11 -15.18 -11.10
C ILE A 190 12.34 -14.46 -12.42
N HIS A 191 12.12 -13.14 -12.42
CA HIS A 191 12.18 -12.30 -13.61
C HIS A 191 13.53 -12.36 -14.33
N GLU A 192 14.63 -12.55 -13.59
CA GLU A 192 15.99 -12.64 -14.12
C GLU A 192 16.24 -13.88 -15.00
N ASN A 193 15.43 -14.92 -14.82
CA ASN A 193 15.57 -16.20 -15.51
C ASN A 193 14.54 -16.38 -16.64
N MET A 194 13.69 -15.37 -16.90
CA MET A 194 12.75 -15.42 -18.02
C MET A 194 13.50 -15.28 -19.37
N PRO A 195 13.22 -16.16 -20.35
CA PRO A 195 13.84 -16.09 -21.68
C PRO A 195 13.42 -14.86 -22.51
#